data_AF-A0AAW4NTM8-F1
#
_entry.id   AF-A0AAW4NTM8-F1
#
_cell.length_a   1.000
_cell.length_b   1.000
_cell.length_c   1.000
_cell.angle_alpha   90.00
_cell.angle_beta   90.00
_cell.angle_gamma   90.00
#
_symmetry.space_group_name_H-M   'P 1'
#
loop_
_entity.id
_entity.type
_entity.pdbx_description
1 polymer ?
#
loop_
_entity_poly.entity_id
_entity_poly.type
_entity_poly.pdbx_seq_one_letter_code
_entity_poly.pdbx_strand_id
1 'polypeptide(L)'
;MKKYFIFGCLALLFTATSCSDWTEVENKNIDKLLANADSAQSRAYKDYLINLRAYKNTDHQVTFGWFGGWNGESPASRCLYNLPDSTDFVSLWDGFSNLTAAQQADLKRAKEEKGIRALACALLFDIGKGVTPAQPESSKKAGESWETYNKNYWGWVDGDEQKINASIVKYANAICDTIYKYNLDGFDLDAEPNIPQPFRTNKEMWKNDRMNLFIRTMGKRIGPKAETEEGRKKLLVVDGEPYWFSADMALYFNYYILQAYDCSSYADLDNRFSQLVLQFSSKQTEEEIAKKLIVTENFEAHSGTGGVTFTTRDGQSVPSYLGMATWQPLKGRKGGIGSYHMEKDYAANPVYKYLRKGIQLMNPAVK
;
A
#
# COMPACT_ATOMS: atom_id res chain seq x y z
N MET A 1 -16.86 -81.15 -37.33
CA MET A 1 -15.92 -80.02 -37.14
C MET A 1 -16.59 -78.96 -36.27
N LYS A 2 -15.85 -78.42 -35.30
CA LYS A 2 -16.26 -77.42 -34.30
C LYS A 2 -16.85 -76.15 -34.95
N LYS A 3 -17.86 -75.53 -34.32
CA LYS A 3 -17.76 -74.21 -33.63
C LYS A 3 -19.14 -73.74 -33.11
N TYR A 4 -19.16 -73.40 -31.82
CA TYR A 4 -20.19 -72.67 -31.05
C TYR A 4 -20.12 -71.14 -31.38
N PHE A 5 -21.02 -70.19 -31.06
CA PHE A 5 -21.81 -69.86 -29.87
C PHE A 5 -22.89 -68.76 -30.18
N ILE A 6 -24.08 -68.92 -29.57
CA ILE A 6 -25.06 -67.99 -28.91
C ILE A 6 -25.13 -66.48 -29.26
N PHE A 7 -26.36 -65.99 -29.51
CA PHE A 7 -26.87 -64.65 -29.13
C PHE A 7 -28.41 -64.68 -28.95
N GLY A 8 -28.96 -63.99 -27.94
CA GLY A 8 -30.38 -63.54 -27.97
C GLY A 8 -31.19 -63.58 -26.66
N CYS A 9 -31.14 -62.48 -25.91
CA CYS A 9 -32.12 -61.84 -25.01
C CYS A 9 -33.30 -62.63 -24.38
N LEU A 10 -33.39 -62.61 -23.04
CA LEU A 10 -34.64 -62.85 -22.31
C LEU A 10 -34.85 -61.74 -21.24
N ALA A 11 -35.93 -60.98 -21.39
CA ALA A 11 -36.37 -59.99 -20.42
C ALA A 11 -37.20 -60.66 -19.31
N LEU A 12 -36.86 -60.38 -18.05
CA LEU A 12 -37.55 -60.87 -16.85
C LEU A 12 -38.44 -59.76 -16.26
N LEU A 13 -39.73 -60.06 -16.15
CA LEU A 13 -40.73 -59.26 -15.46
C LEU A 13 -40.69 -59.56 -13.95
N PHE A 14 -40.65 -58.49 -13.14
CA PHE A 14 -40.65 -58.52 -11.68
C PHE A 14 -42.04 -58.85 -11.11
N THR A 15 -42.10 -59.80 -10.17
CA THR A 15 -43.21 -59.97 -9.22
C THR A 15 -42.89 -59.20 -7.94
N ALA A 16 -43.81 -58.32 -7.51
CA ALA A 16 -43.71 -57.59 -6.26
C ALA A 16 -44.29 -58.41 -5.10
N THR A 17 -43.49 -58.66 -4.07
CA THR A 17 -43.97 -58.85 -2.69
C THR A 17 -42.95 -58.29 -1.69
N SER A 18 -43.49 -57.69 -0.62
CA SER A 18 -42.88 -57.48 0.71
C SER A 18 -42.27 -56.12 1.08
N CYS A 19 -42.67 -55.70 2.30
CA CYS A 19 -42.11 -54.70 3.22
C CYS A 19 -42.62 -53.25 3.10
N SER A 20 -43.73 -53.01 3.79
CA SER A 20 -44.35 -51.70 4.09
C SER A 20 -43.65 -50.91 5.22
N ASP A 21 -42.33 -51.03 5.39
CA ASP A 21 -41.61 -50.40 6.52
C ASP A 21 -40.49 -49.45 6.08
N TRP A 22 -40.56 -48.93 4.85
CA TRP A 22 -39.49 -48.13 4.24
C TRP A 22 -39.96 -46.82 3.57
N THR A 23 -41.06 -46.24 4.04
CA THR A 23 -41.52 -44.93 3.55
C THR A 23 -41.75 -43.94 4.69
N GLU A 24 -40.73 -43.73 5.51
CA GLU A 24 -40.52 -42.42 6.13
C GLU A 24 -39.07 -41.99 5.83
N VAL A 25 -38.91 -41.15 4.81
CA VAL A 25 -37.70 -40.37 4.66
C VAL A 25 -37.70 -39.40 5.84
N GLU A 26 -36.91 -39.67 6.87
CA GLU A 26 -36.57 -38.64 7.86
C GLU A 26 -35.93 -37.49 7.09
N ASN A 27 -36.73 -36.46 6.82
CA ASN A 27 -36.24 -35.17 6.37
C ASN A 27 -35.41 -34.62 7.53
N LYS A 28 -34.11 -34.97 7.56
CA LYS A 28 -33.14 -34.33 8.45
C LYS A 28 -33.31 -32.84 8.21
N ASN A 29 -33.88 -32.18 9.20
CA ASN A 29 -34.31 -30.79 9.13
C ASN A 29 -33.12 -29.94 8.65
N ILE A 30 -33.09 -29.61 7.36
CA ILE A 30 -31.96 -28.92 6.70
C ILE A 30 -31.72 -27.59 7.39
N ASP A 31 -32.77 -26.97 7.95
CA ASP A 31 -32.67 -25.74 8.73
C ASP A 31 -31.86 -25.90 10.02
N LYS A 32 -31.86 -27.09 10.66
CA LYS A 32 -30.96 -27.37 11.81
C LYS A 32 -29.50 -27.56 11.39
N LEU A 33 -29.25 -28.06 10.18
CA LEU A 33 -27.91 -28.19 9.61
C LEU A 33 -27.36 -26.83 9.13
N LEU A 34 -28.23 -25.98 8.57
CA LEU A 34 -27.89 -24.63 8.08
C LEU A 34 -27.83 -23.58 9.20
N ALA A 35 -28.61 -23.69 10.27
CA ALA A 35 -28.55 -22.76 11.41
C ALA A 35 -27.15 -22.67 12.04
N ASN A 36 -26.42 -23.80 12.06
CA ASN A 36 -25.04 -23.82 12.49
C ASN A 36 -24.04 -23.48 11.38
N ALA A 37 -24.41 -23.62 10.10
CA ALA A 37 -23.56 -23.27 8.96
C ALA A 37 -23.28 -21.77 8.92
N ASP A 38 -24.28 -20.92 9.16
CA ASP A 38 -24.09 -19.46 9.25
C ASP A 38 -23.18 -19.09 10.44
N SER A 39 -23.37 -19.77 11.58
CA SER A 39 -22.51 -19.57 12.77
C SER A 39 -21.07 -20.07 12.55
N ALA A 40 -20.89 -21.16 11.81
CA ALA A 40 -19.59 -21.76 11.51
C ALA A 40 -18.86 -20.93 10.47
N GLN A 41 -19.55 -20.46 9.42
CA GLN A 41 -19.00 -19.54 8.43
C GLN A 41 -18.64 -18.19 9.05
N SER A 42 -19.48 -17.67 9.94
CA SER A 42 -19.17 -16.45 10.70
C SER A 42 -17.93 -16.61 11.59
N ARG A 43 -17.80 -17.74 12.29
CA ARG A 43 -16.59 -18.07 13.07
C ARG A 43 -15.36 -18.20 12.18
N ALA A 44 -15.44 -18.99 11.11
CA ALA A 44 -14.34 -19.15 10.16
C ALA A 44 -13.91 -17.82 9.55
N TYR A 45 -14.84 -16.91 9.26
CA TYR A 45 -14.53 -15.58 8.76
C TYR A 45 -13.84 -14.70 9.82
N LYS A 46 -14.27 -14.77 11.08
CA LYS A 46 -13.59 -14.08 12.20
C LYS A 46 -12.17 -14.60 12.39
N ASP A 47 -11.99 -15.92 12.38
CA ASP A 47 -10.68 -16.58 12.50
C ASP A 47 -9.78 -16.21 11.32
N TYR A 48 -10.34 -16.15 10.10
CA TYR A 48 -9.65 -15.65 8.92
C TYR A 48 -9.13 -14.22 9.12
N LEU A 49 -9.96 -13.29 9.59
CA LEU A 49 -9.53 -11.90 9.82
C LEU A 49 -8.49 -11.79 10.95
N ILE A 50 -8.58 -12.64 12.00
CA ILE A 50 -7.55 -12.74 13.05
C ILE A 50 -6.22 -13.20 12.46
N ASN A 51 -6.24 -14.28 11.67
CA ASN A 51 -5.05 -14.83 11.02
C ASN A 51 -4.45 -13.86 10.01
N LEU A 52 -5.28 -13.13 9.27
CA LEU A 52 -4.85 -12.06 8.36
C LEU A 52 -4.07 -10.98 9.11
N ARG A 53 -4.61 -10.48 10.22
CA ARG A 53 -3.93 -9.48 11.05
C ARG A 53 -2.66 -10.05 11.69
N ALA A 54 -2.67 -11.32 12.10
CA ALA A 54 -1.47 -11.98 12.62
C ALA A 54 -0.38 -12.10 11.55
N TYR A 55 -0.74 -12.51 10.34
CA TYR A 55 0.16 -12.58 9.18
C TYR A 55 0.84 -11.23 8.92
N LYS A 56 0.09 -10.12 8.93
CA LYS A 56 0.67 -8.78 8.70
C LYS A 56 1.67 -8.32 9.76
N ASN A 57 1.72 -8.98 10.93
CA ASN A 57 2.72 -8.72 11.96
C ASN A 57 3.97 -9.61 11.82
N THR A 58 4.00 -10.54 10.86
CA THR A 58 5.15 -11.40 10.57
C THR A 58 6.17 -10.71 9.66
N ASP A 59 7.38 -11.23 9.58
CA ASP A 59 8.36 -10.79 8.59
C ASP A 59 7.99 -11.36 7.21
N HIS A 60 7.48 -10.50 6.32
CA HIS A 60 7.02 -10.89 4.99
C HIS A 60 7.35 -9.80 3.94
N GLN A 61 7.06 -10.05 2.68
CA GLN A 61 7.17 -9.03 1.62
C GLN A 61 5.88 -8.23 1.55
N VAL A 62 5.95 -6.92 1.78
CA VAL A 62 4.77 -6.07 1.89
C VAL A 62 4.17 -5.71 0.54
N THR A 63 2.86 -5.49 0.52
CA THR A 63 2.14 -4.92 -0.62
C THR A 63 1.72 -3.49 -0.30
N PHE A 64 2.16 -2.57 -1.14
CA PHE A 64 1.93 -1.14 -1.04
C PHE A 64 1.13 -0.60 -2.24
N GLY A 65 0.54 0.59 -2.10
CA GLY A 65 0.09 1.35 -3.26
C GLY A 65 -0.34 2.78 -2.92
N TRP A 66 -0.26 3.67 -3.90
CA TRP A 66 -0.93 4.97 -3.82
C TRP A 66 -2.39 4.79 -4.25
N PHE A 67 -3.30 5.12 -3.35
CA PHE A 67 -4.73 4.90 -3.51
C PHE A 67 -5.44 6.22 -3.82
N GLY A 68 -5.93 6.34 -5.05
CA GLY A 68 -6.62 7.52 -5.55
C GLY A 68 -8.15 7.44 -5.41
N GLY A 69 -8.79 8.61 -5.38
CA GLY A 69 -10.23 8.83 -5.36
C GLY A 69 -10.95 8.33 -4.11
N TRP A 70 -10.24 8.12 -3.01
CA TRP A 70 -10.81 7.57 -1.79
C TRP A 70 -11.94 8.44 -1.21
N ASN A 71 -13.14 7.89 -1.10
CA ASN A 71 -14.28 8.55 -0.48
C ASN A 71 -14.90 7.75 0.68
N GLY A 72 -14.57 6.46 0.80
CA GLY A 72 -15.04 5.59 1.89
C GLY A 72 -16.50 5.14 1.78
N GLU A 73 -17.16 5.35 0.64
CA GLU A 73 -18.59 5.03 0.43
C GLU A 73 -18.82 4.14 -0.79
N SER A 74 -18.62 4.69 -1.99
CA SER A 74 -18.95 4.02 -3.24
C SER A 74 -18.30 4.70 -4.45
N PRO A 75 -18.10 3.99 -5.57
CA PRO A 75 -18.17 2.52 -5.69
C PRO A 75 -17.11 1.84 -4.82
N ALA A 76 -17.17 0.52 -4.65
CA ALA A 76 -16.24 -0.23 -3.82
C ALA A 76 -14.75 -0.01 -4.19
N SER A 77 -14.44 0.40 -5.42
CA SER A 77 -13.08 0.78 -5.81
C SER A 77 -12.54 2.04 -5.11
N ARG A 78 -13.39 2.78 -4.38
CA ARG A 78 -13.05 4.00 -3.64
C ARG A 78 -13.10 3.81 -2.12
N CYS A 79 -13.08 2.55 -1.65
CA CYS A 79 -13.06 2.18 -0.23
C CYS A 79 -11.79 1.37 0.09
N LEU A 80 -11.04 1.78 1.11
CA LEU A 80 -9.87 1.07 1.63
C LEU A 80 -10.23 -0.35 2.04
N TYR A 81 -11.39 -0.55 2.66
CA TYR A 81 -11.84 -1.87 3.08
C TYR A 81 -11.99 -2.85 1.91
N ASN A 82 -12.20 -2.37 0.68
CA ASN A 82 -12.41 -3.21 -0.50
C ASN A 82 -11.12 -3.58 -1.25
N LEU A 83 -9.97 -3.04 -0.83
CA LEU A 83 -8.67 -3.49 -1.31
C LEU A 83 -8.45 -4.99 -1.04
N PRO A 84 -7.54 -5.64 -1.79
CA PRO A 84 -7.11 -7.00 -1.47
C PRO A 84 -6.71 -7.12 0.00
N ASP A 85 -7.18 -8.18 0.66
CA ASP A 85 -7.08 -8.31 2.11
C ASP A 85 -5.64 -8.26 2.62
N SER A 86 -4.69 -8.81 1.85
CA SER A 86 -3.26 -8.80 2.15
C SER A 86 -2.51 -7.53 1.72
N THR A 87 -3.21 -6.45 1.35
CA THR A 87 -2.58 -5.13 1.22
C THR A 87 -2.10 -4.67 2.59
N ASP A 88 -0.83 -4.34 2.75
CA ASP A 88 -0.26 -4.00 4.06
C ASP A 88 -0.50 -2.54 4.41
N PHE A 89 -0.15 -1.64 3.50
CA PHE A 89 -0.37 -0.22 3.68
C PHE A 89 -0.55 0.52 2.37
N VAL A 90 -1.18 1.68 2.44
CA VAL A 90 -1.40 2.56 1.29
C VAL A 90 -1.01 3.99 1.61
N SER A 91 -0.68 4.75 0.57
CA SER A 91 -0.52 6.20 0.63
C SER A 91 -1.74 6.89 0.04
N LEU A 92 -2.33 7.83 0.79
CA LEU A 92 -3.54 8.53 0.39
C LEU A 92 -3.21 9.65 -0.61
N TRP A 93 -3.42 9.37 -1.90
CA TRP A 93 -2.95 10.23 -3.00
C TRP A 93 -3.64 11.60 -3.05
N ASP A 94 -4.96 11.64 -2.84
CA ASP A 94 -5.75 12.86 -3.02
C ASP A 94 -5.79 13.78 -1.80
N GLY A 95 -5.14 13.38 -0.70
CA GLY A 95 -5.06 14.15 0.54
C GLY A 95 -5.40 13.34 1.78
N PHE A 96 -4.99 13.90 2.92
CA PHE A 96 -5.01 13.24 4.23
C PHE A 96 -5.52 14.14 5.36
N SER A 97 -6.01 15.34 5.01
CA SER A 97 -6.59 16.30 5.93
C SER A 97 -8.07 16.50 5.63
N ASN A 98 -8.80 17.03 6.62
CA ASN A 98 -10.25 17.27 6.54
C ASN A 98 -11.08 16.04 6.13
N LEU A 99 -10.75 14.87 6.67
CA LEU A 99 -11.42 13.62 6.32
C LEU A 99 -12.91 13.65 6.68
N THR A 100 -13.76 13.19 5.74
CA THR A 100 -15.20 13.04 5.96
C THR A 100 -15.51 11.96 6.98
N ALA A 101 -16.74 11.93 7.51
CA ALA A 101 -17.18 10.86 8.40
C ALA A 101 -17.10 9.47 7.74
N ALA A 102 -17.42 9.39 6.44
CA ALA A 102 -17.35 8.14 5.69
C ALA A 102 -15.91 7.65 5.50
N GLN A 103 -14.99 8.55 5.14
CA GLN A 103 -13.56 8.23 5.09
C GLN A 103 -13.05 7.72 6.44
N GLN A 104 -13.39 8.39 7.54
CA GLN A 104 -12.98 7.94 8.88
C GLN A 104 -13.56 6.57 9.24
N ALA A 105 -14.81 6.28 8.86
CA ALA A 105 -15.45 4.98 9.09
C ALA A 105 -14.80 3.86 8.28
N ASP A 106 -14.53 4.09 6.99
CA ASP A 106 -13.85 3.14 6.11
C ASP A 106 -12.41 2.87 6.56
N LEU A 107 -11.66 3.93 6.92
CA LEU A 107 -10.31 3.80 7.50
C LEU A 107 -10.35 2.92 8.76
N LYS A 108 -11.24 3.23 9.70
CA LYS A 108 -11.40 2.47 10.94
C LYS A 108 -11.68 1.00 10.64
N ARG A 109 -12.61 0.72 9.73
CA ARG A 109 -12.98 -0.64 9.34
C ARG A 109 -11.83 -1.39 8.67
N ALA A 110 -11.17 -0.79 7.67
CA ALA A 110 -10.05 -1.39 6.97
C ALA A 110 -8.90 -1.76 7.93
N LYS A 111 -8.65 -0.90 8.91
CA LYS A 111 -7.63 -1.11 9.93
C LYS A 111 -8.02 -2.18 10.96
N GLU A 112 -9.21 -2.10 11.54
CA GLU A 112 -9.65 -3.04 12.58
C GLU A 112 -9.94 -4.44 12.04
N GLU A 113 -10.57 -4.54 10.86
CA GLU A 113 -10.96 -5.83 10.28
C GLU A 113 -9.79 -6.45 9.51
N LYS A 114 -9.10 -5.70 8.65
CA LYS A 114 -8.07 -6.26 7.75
C LYS A 114 -6.64 -5.90 8.13
N GLY A 115 -6.41 -4.98 9.07
CA GLY A 115 -5.07 -4.50 9.40
C GLY A 115 -4.41 -3.70 8.26
N ILE A 116 -5.20 -3.12 7.35
CA ILE A 116 -4.67 -2.23 6.31
C ILE A 116 -4.31 -0.90 6.97
N ARG A 117 -3.08 -0.43 6.72
CA ARG A 117 -2.58 0.84 7.27
C ARG A 117 -2.68 1.96 6.22
N ALA A 118 -2.98 3.18 6.63
CA ALA A 118 -3.07 4.32 5.71
C ALA A 118 -2.09 5.43 6.09
N LEU A 119 -1.29 5.89 5.12
CA LEU A 119 -0.29 6.93 5.29
C LEU A 119 -0.80 8.26 4.71
N ALA A 120 -0.54 9.34 5.44
CA ALA A 120 -0.58 10.67 4.86
C ALA A 120 0.51 10.78 3.79
N CYS A 121 0.17 11.21 2.58
CA CYS A 121 1.10 11.33 1.46
C CYS A 121 1.24 12.78 1.03
N ALA A 122 2.46 13.27 0.82
CA ALA A 122 2.65 14.62 0.29
C ALA A 122 3.94 14.79 -0.51
N LEU A 123 3.79 15.39 -1.69
CA LEU A 123 4.88 15.95 -2.49
C LEU A 123 5.25 17.34 -1.95
N LEU A 124 6.42 17.43 -1.30
CA LEU A 124 6.82 18.59 -0.49
C LEU A 124 7.89 19.45 -1.15
N PHE A 125 7.54 20.27 -2.13
CA PHE A 125 8.49 21.25 -2.68
C PHE A 125 8.52 22.58 -1.93
N ASP A 126 7.34 23.08 -1.58
CA ASP A 126 7.14 24.34 -0.86
C ASP A 126 6.40 24.05 0.45
N ILE A 127 6.58 24.92 1.44
CA ILE A 127 6.05 24.65 2.79
C ILE A 127 4.52 24.52 2.79
N GLY A 128 3.94 23.80 3.76
CA GLY A 128 2.50 23.91 4.04
C GLY A 128 1.56 23.01 3.23
N LYS A 129 2.07 22.24 2.26
CA LYS A 129 1.26 21.29 1.49
C LYS A 129 0.44 20.38 2.42
N GLY A 130 -0.86 20.22 2.11
CA GLY A 130 -1.78 19.31 2.79
C GLY A 130 -2.38 19.80 4.12
N VAL A 131 -1.70 20.70 4.86
CA VAL A 131 -2.17 21.13 6.20
C VAL A 131 -2.27 22.65 6.40
N THR A 132 -1.82 23.49 5.46
CA THR A 132 -2.15 24.92 5.51
C THR A 132 -3.67 25.10 5.34
N PRO A 133 -4.35 25.88 6.21
CA PRO A 133 -5.76 26.19 6.03
C PRO A 133 -6.03 26.95 4.73
N ALA A 134 -7.25 26.82 4.21
CA ALA A 134 -7.66 27.60 3.04
C ALA A 134 -7.44 29.10 3.27
N GLN A 135 -6.91 29.80 2.26
CA GLN A 135 -6.66 31.23 2.35
C GLN A 135 -7.98 31.98 2.56
N PRO A 136 -8.08 32.84 3.60
CA PRO A 136 -9.28 33.62 3.87
C PRO A 136 -9.65 34.53 2.69
N GLU A 137 -10.95 34.69 2.46
CA GLU A 137 -11.46 35.55 1.38
C GLU A 137 -11.06 37.02 1.57
N SER A 138 -10.92 37.48 2.82
CA SER A 138 -10.40 38.82 3.14
C SER A 138 -8.96 39.03 2.69
N SER A 139 -8.11 38.01 2.85
CA SER A 139 -6.70 38.01 2.40
C SER A 139 -6.61 38.07 0.87
N LYS A 140 -7.43 37.27 0.18
CA LYS A 140 -7.54 37.33 -1.29
C LYS A 140 -7.99 38.70 -1.79
N LYS A 141 -9.01 39.29 -1.15
CA LYS A 141 -9.52 40.64 -1.49
C LYS A 141 -8.49 41.74 -1.23
N ALA A 142 -7.60 41.55 -0.28
CA ALA A 142 -6.48 42.44 -0.03
C ALA A 142 -5.31 42.26 -1.03
N GLY A 143 -5.41 41.32 -1.98
CA GLY A 143 -4.39 41.05 -2.99
C GLY A 143 -3.24 40.18 -2.51
N GLU A 144 -3.34 39.52 -1.35
CA GLU A 144 -2.30 38.61 -0.88
C GLU A 144 -2.29 37.33 -1.74
N SER A 145 -1.10 36.95 -2.23
CA SER A 145 -0.95 35.70 -2.98
C SER A 145 -1.02 34.47 -2.04
N TRP A 146 -1.37 33.30 -2.60
CA TRP A 146 -1.29 32.05 -1.84
C TRP A 146 0.11 31.82 -1.24
N GLU A 147 1.16 32.08 -2.01
CA GLU A 147 2.56 31.91 -1.56
C GLU A 147 2.85 32.76 -0.32
N THR A 148 2.46 34.03 -0.36
CA THR A 148 2.64 34.98 0.75
C THR A 148 1.87 34.53 1.99
N TYR A 149 0.58 34.23 1.84
CA TYR A 149 -0.26 33.74 2.94
C TYR A 149 0.33 32.46 3.56
N ASN A 150 0.72 31.51 2.71
CA ASN A 150 1.25 30.21 3.13
C ASN A 150 2.56 30.37 3.91
N LYS A 151 3.51 31.18 3.42
CA LYS A 151 4.75 31.50 4.15
C LYS A 151 4.46 32.19 5.48
N ASN A 152 3.58 33.20 5.47
CA ASN A 152 3.19 33.93 6.68
C ASN A 152 2.57 33.03 7.74
N TYR A 153 1.69 32.11 7.35
CA TYR A 153 1.04 31.15 8.26
C TYR A 153 2.06 30.27 9.03
N TRP A 154 3.10 29.82 8.32
CA TRP A 154 4.15 29.00 8.92
C TRP A 154 5.22 29.82 9.65
N GLY A 155 5.27 31.14 9.44
CA GLY A 155 6.31 32.03 9.96
C GLY A 155 7.59 32.04 9.12
N TRP A 156 7.49 31.61 7.86
CA TRP A 156 8.60 31.58 6.92
C TRP A 156 8.98 32.99 6.48
N VAL A 157 10.28 33.30 6.55
CA VAL A 157 10.84 34.59 6.11
C VAL A 157 12.01 34.31 5.17
N ASP A 158 11.87 34.71 3.91
CA ASP A 158 12.90 34.49 2.90
C ASP A 158 14.23 35.15 3.30
N GLY A 159 15.32 34.39 3.21
CA GLY A 159 16.67 34.84 3.59
C GLY A 159 17.00 34.72 5.09
N ASP A 160 16.06 34.32 5.94
CA ASP A 160 16.26 34.10 7.38
C ASP A 160 16.21 32.60 7.68
N GLU A 161 17.37 31.91 7.60
CA GLU A 161 17.44 30.46 7.81
C GLU A 161 16.94 30.02 9.20
N GLN A 162 17.06 30.87 10.23
CA GLN A 162 16.57 30.54 11.57
C GLN A 162 15.04 30.47 11.57
N LYS A 163 14.37 31.46 10.97
CA LYS A 163 12.90 31.45 10.85
C LYS A 163 12.43 30.36 9.90
N ILE A 164 13.13 30.14 8.79
CA ILE A 164 12.84 29.04 7.86
C ILE A 164 12.89 27.68 8.57
N ASN A 165 13.96 27.41 9.32
CA ASN A 165 14.10 26.17 10.08
C ASN A 165 13.00 26.03 11.15
N ALA A 166 12.64 27.11 11.85
CA ALA A 166 11.54 27.10 12.80
C ALA A 166 10.18 26.78 12.13
N SER A 167 9.93 27.33 10.94
CA SER A 167 8.74 27.04 10.13
C SER A 167 8.67 25.59 9.70
N ILE A 168 9.79 25.01 9.26
CA ILE A 168 9.90 23.60 8.89
C ILE A 168 9.59 22.70 10.09
N VAL A 169 10.15 23.01 11.26
CA VAL A 169 9.88 22.27 12.51
C VAL A 169 8.40 22.35 12.88
N LYS A 170 7.80 23.55 12.80
CA LYS A 170 6.37 23.76 13.06
C LYS A 170 5.51 22.94 12.09
N TYR A 171 5.86 22.96 10.80
CA TYR A 171 5.17 22.24 9.74
C TYR A 171 5.23 20.72 9.89
N ALA A 172 6.42 20.16 10.15
CA ALA A 172 6.60 18.74 10.41
C ALA A 172 5.75 18.26 11.61
N ASN A 173 5.68 19.06 12.67
CA ASN A 173 4.84 18.76 13.83
C ASN A 173 3.35 18.82 13.49
N ALA A 174 2.90 19.78 12.70
CA ALA A 174 1.50 19.89 12.28
C ALA A 174 1.03 18.71 11.41
N ILE A 175 1.92 18.17 10.56
CA ILE A 175 1.64 16.92 9.83
C ILE A 175 1.48 15.76 10.82
N CYS A 176 2.40 15.62 11.79
CA CYS A 176 2.26 14.59 12.82
C CYS A 176 0.97 14.74 13.62
N ASP A 177 0.58 15.96 14.00
CA ASP A 177 -0.70 16.23 14.69
C ASP A 177 -1.90 15.80 13.84
N THR A 178 -1.84 16.01 12.53
CA THR A 178 -2.88 15.57 11.59
C THR A 178 -2.94 14.03 11.50
N ILE A 179 -1.79 13.36 11.48
CA ILE A 179 -1.69 11.89 11.50
C ILE A 179 -2.34 11.33 12.77
N TYR A 180 -2.03 11.89 13.94
CA TYR A 180 -2.62 11.46 15.21
C TYR A 180 -4.12 11.79 15.28
N LYS A 181 -4.53 12.99 14.85
CA LYS A 181 -5.94 13.42 14.84
C LYS A 181 -6.85 12.46 14.09
N TYR A 182 -6.42 12.01 12.91
CA TYR A 182 -7.21 11.10 12.07
C TYR A 182 -6.86 9.63 12.26
N ASN A 183 -6.01 9.29 13.23
CA ASN A 183 -5.53 7.94 13.48
C ASN A 183 -4.90 7.25 12.24
N LEU A 184 -4.26 8.04 11.39
CA LEU A 184 -3.45 7.55 10.27
C LEU A 184 -2.21 6.82 10.79
N ASP A 185 -1.66 5.95 9.97
CA ASP A 185 -0.60 5.01 10.37
C ASP A 185 0.80 5.50 10.09
N GLY A 186 0.96 6.71 9.54
CA GLY A 186 2.27 7.27 9.24
C GLY A 186 2.26 8.34 8.15
N PHE A 187 3.45 8.58 7.61
CA PHE A 187 3.70 9.55 6.55
C PHE A 187 4.53 8.95 5.43
N ASP A 188 4.12 9.24 4.21
CA ASP A 188 4.84 9.00 2.96
C ASP A 188 5.28 10.34 2.37
N LEU A 189 6.60 10.50 2.31
CA LEU A 189 7.22 11.65 1.68
C LEU A 189 7.53 11.34 0.22
N ASP A 190 6.78 11.99 -0.66
CA ASP A 190 7.09 12.01 -2.09
C ASP A 190 8.25 12.98 -2.33
N ALA A 191 9.43 12.40 -2.57
CA ALA A 191 10.71 13.07 -2.66
C ALA A 191 11.19 13.13 -4.10
N GLU A 192 10.86 14.20 -4.82
CA GLU A 192 11.21 14.37 -6.23
C GLU A 192 12.02 15.66 -6.54
N PRO A 193 13.09 15.98 -5.78
CA PRO A 193 13.84 17.22 -5.93
C PRO A 193 14.38 17.46 -7.35
N ASN A 194 14.71 16.40 -8.10
CA ASN A 194 15.28 16.49 -9.44
C ASN A 194 14.27 16.22 -10.55
N ILE A 195 13.03 15.86 -10.22
CA ILE A 195 11.99 15.61 -11.24
C ILE A 195 11.35 16.96 -11.65
N PRO A 196 11.19 17.21 -12.97
CA PRO A 196 10.43 18.35 -13.47
C PRO A 196 8.95 18.23 -13.11
N GLN A 197 8.35 19.32 -12.63
CA GLN A 197 6.96 19.35 -12.20
C GLN A 197 6.10 20.15 -13.19
N PRO A 198 4.85 19.72 -13.46
CA PRO A 198 3.95 20.42 -14.38
C PRO A 198 3.34 21.69 -13.77
N PHE A 199 3.66 21.99 -12.52
CA PHE A 199 3.22 23.17 -11.78
C PHE A 199 4.42 23.99 -11.29
N ARG A 200 4.20 25.29 -11.06
CA ARG A 200 5.22 26.19 -10.53
C ARG A 200 5.56 25.80 -9.08
N THR A 201 6.84 25.68 -8.79
CA THR A 201 7.36 25.52 -7.43
C THR A 201 8.74 26.18 -7.30
N ASN A 202 9.08 26.65 -6.11
CA ASN A 202 10.39 27.21 -5.80
C ASN A 202 11.37 26.16 -5.26
N LYS A 203 10.90 24.93 -5.03
CA LYS A 203 11.65 23.84 -4.36
C LYS A 203 12.33 24.31 -3.08
N GLU A 204 11.69 25.22 -2.34
CA GLU A 204 12.31 25.89 -1.20
C GLU A 204 12.60 24.96 -0.03
N MET A 205 11.85 23.86 0.09
CA MET A 205 12.11 22.82 1.09
C MET A 205 13.39 22.01 0.78
N TRP A 206 13.84 21.98 -0.47
CA TRP A 206 14.97 21.17 -0.94
C TRP A 206 16.30 21.93 -0.98
N LYS A 207 16.38 23.08 -0.31
CA LYS A 207 17.63 23.85 -0.16
C LYS A 207 18.35 23.46 1.13
N ASN A 208 19.67 23.43 1.08
CA ASN A 208 20.52 23.15 2.24
C ASN A 208 20.08 21.84 2.95
N ASP A 209 19.98 21.86 4.28
CA ASP A 209 19.64 20.70 5.11
C ASP A 209 18.13 20.62 5.47
N ARG A 210 17.28 21.40 4.81
CA ARG A 210 15.88 21.64 5.21
C ARG A 210 15.03 20.37 5.20
N MET A 211 15.12 19.54 4.17
CA MET A 211 14.41 18.25 4.14
C MET A 211 14.97 17.23 5.15
N ASN A 212 16.28 17.19 5.41
CA ASN A 212 16.78 16.33 6.51
C ASN A 212 16.28 16.84 7.87
N LEU A 213 16.20 18.17 8.09
CA LEU A 213 15.61 18.75 9.31
C LEU A 213 14.15 18.35 9.47
N PHE A 214 13.37 18.39 8.38
CA PHE A 214 11.99 17.92 8.36
C PHE A 214 11.89 16.46 8.80
N ILE A 215 12.69 15.57 8.21
CA ILE A 215 12.73 14.14 8.56
C ILE A 215 13.15 13.92 10.01
N ARG A 216 14.22 14.56 10.49
CA ARG A 216 14.65 14.44 11.90
C ARG A 216 13.59 14.94 12.87
N THR A 217 12.81 15.95 12.49
CA THR A 217 11.72 16.48 13.32
C THR A 217 10.55 15.51 13.39
N MET A 218 10.05 15.04 12.24
CA MET A 218 9.00 14.02 12.19
C MET A 218 9.44 12.73 12.89
N GLY A 219 10.70 12.36 12.70
CA GLY A 219 11.37 11.19 13.26
C GLY A 219 11.35 11.10 14.78
N LYS A 220 11.19 12.21 15.50
CA LYS A 220 10.98 12.20 16.95
C LYS A 220 9.58 11.71 17.34
N ARG A 221 8.60 11.85 16.44
CA ARG A 221 7.18 11.56 16.69
C ARG A 221 6.68 10.30 16.01
N ILE A 222 7.22 9.92 14.85
CA ILE A 222 6.82 8.74 14.09
C ILE A 222 8.03 8.05 13.44
N GLY A 223 7.90 6.77 13.11
CA GLY A 223 8.96 5.99 12.50
C GLY A 223 9.93 5.36 13.51
N PRO A 224 11.01 4.70 13.05
CA PRO A 224 11.90 3.89 13.88
C PRO A 224 12.61 4.67 14.99
N LYS A 225 12.82 5.97 14.79
CA LYS A 225 13.48 6.88 15.75
C LYS A 225 12.53 7.62 16.69
N ALA A 226 11.23 7.33 16.62
CA ALA A 226 10.26 8.02 17.47
C ALA A 226 10.57 7.80 18.96
N GLU A 227 10.39 8.85 19.74
CA GLU A 227 10.68 8.89 21.17
C GLU A 227 9.66 8.04 21.96
N THR A 228 8.42 7.94 21.47
CA THR A 228 7.34 7.17 22.09
C THR A 228 7.15 5.79 21.44
N GLU A 229 6.62 4.83 22.21
CA GLU A 229 6.29 3.49 21.68
C GLU A 229 5.18 3.56 20.63
N GLU A 230 4.18 4.42 20.83
CA GLU A 230 3.12 4.64 19.85
C GLU A 230 3.68 5.20 18.54
N GLY A 231 4.59 6.17 18.61
CA GLY A 231 5.25 6.74 17.44
C GLY A 231 6.06 5.71 16.67
N ARG A 232 6.74 4.80 17.37
CA ARG A 232 7.50 3.70 16.75
C ARG A 232 6.61 2.69 16.01
N LYS A 233 5.32 2.65 16.31
CA LYS A 233 4.34 1.84 15.56
C LYS A 233 3.91 2.52 14.26
N LYS A 234 4.09 3.84 14.09
CA LYS A 234 3.76 4.58 12.86
C LYS A 234 4.87 4.42 11.81
N LEU A 235 4.51 4.45 10.52
CA LEU A 235 5.48 4.44 9.42
C LEU A 235 5.96 5.85 9.10
N LEU A 236 7.25 5.99 8.86
CA LEU A 236 7.83 7.10 8.13
C LEU A 236 8.53 6.51 6.91
N VAL A 237 8.01 6.77 5.72
CA VAL A 237 8.54 6.24 4.46
C VAL A 237 8.90 7.40 3.52
N VAL A 238 9.72 7.10 2.53
CA VAL A 238 10.11 8.03 1.49
C VAL A 238 9.96 7.34 0.14
N ASP A 239 9.31 8.03 -0.79
CA ASP A 239 9.16 7.59 -2.16
C ASP A 239 9.83 8.55 -3.17
N GLY A 240 10.02 8.10 -4.41
CA GLY A 240 10.70 8.86 -5.46
C GLY A 240 12.21 8.71 -5.42
N GLU A 241 12.92 9.72 -4.91
CA GLU A 241 14.38 9.87 -4.88
C GLU A 241 14.98 9.77 -3.46
N PRO A 242 14.83 8.65 -2.74
CA PRO A 242 15.35 8.49 -1.38
C PRO A 242 16.86 8.70 -1.27
N TYR A 243 17.61 8.45 -2.34
CA TYR A 243 19.06 8.63 -2.40
C TYR A 243 19.52 10.10 -2.29
N TRP A 244 18.61 11.08 -2.40
CA TRP A 244 18.94 12.49 -2.16
C TRP A 244 19.27 12.77 -0.68
N PHE A 245 18.67 12.03 0.24
CA PHE A 245 18.84 12.25 1.67
C PHE A 245 20.22 11.85 2.16
N SER A 246 20.74 12.56 3.16
CA SER A 246 21.98 12.18 3.85
C SER A 246 21.89 10.75 4.39
N ALA A 247 23.04 10.05 4.46
CA ALA A 247 23.07 8.64 4.87
C ALA A 247 22.41 8.41 6.24
N ASP A 248 22.51 9.37 7.17
CA ASP A 248 21.89 9.32 8.50
C ASP A 248 20.36 9.16 8.46
N MET A 249 19.70 9.63 7.39
CA MET A 249 18.25 9.52 7.27
C MET A 249 17.78 8.08 7.08
N ALA A 250 18.67 7.15 6.69
CA ALA A 250 18.39 5.72 6.66
C ALA A 250 17.84 5.18 7.99
N LEU A 251 18.27 5.79 9.10
CA LEU A 251 17.84 5.40 10.44
C LEU A 251 16.39 5.80 10.76
N TYR A 252 15.80 6.69 9.97
CA TYR A 252 14.47 7.26 10.19
C TYR A 252 13.39 6.63 9.30
N PHE A 253 13.76 5.99 8.20
CA PHE A 253 12.79 5.43 7.27
C PHE A 253 12.49 3.96 7.55
N ASN A 254 11.21 3.62 7.55
CA ASN A 254 10.72 2.26 7.55
C ASN A 254 10.90 1.59 6.18
N TYR A 255 10.63 2.32 5.10
CA TYR A 255 10.73 1.83 3.72
C TYR A 255 11.28 2.91 2.78
N TYR A 256 11.99 2.45 1.75
CA TYR A 256 12.38 3.23 0.57
C TYR A 256 11.51 2.75 -0.60
N ILE A 257 10.70 3.63 -1.17
CA ILE A 257 9.72 3.28 -2.19
C ILE A 257 10.20 3.87 -3.52
N LEU A 258 10.68 3.02 -4.42
CA LEU A 258 11.14 3.46 -5.72
C LEU A 258 10.00 3.42 -6.73
N GLN A 259 9.74 4.58 -7.33
CA GLN A 259 8.91 4.73 -8.53
C GLN A 259 9.65 4.10 -9.72
N ALA A 260 9.54 2.77 -9.85
CA ALA A 260 10.20 1.98 -10.88
C ALA A 260 9.31 1.84 -12.13
N TYR A 261 8.61 2.92 -12.49
CA TYR A 261 7.68 2.94 -13.60
C TYR A 261 8.38 2.61 -14.91
N ASP A 262 7.72 1.80 -15.73
CA ASP A 262 8.23 1.36 -17.04
C ASP A 262 9.56 0.57 -16.95
N CYS A 263 9.90 0.06 -15.76
CA CYS A 263 11.06 -0.82 -15.59
C CYS A 263 10.88 -2.08 -16.44
N SER A 264 11.94 -2.47 -17.16
CA SER A 264 11.85 -3.53 -18.18
C SER A 264 12.69 -4.78 -17.87
N SER A 265 13.44 -4.83 -16.75
CA SER A 265 14.24 -6.01 -16.42
C SER A 265 14.73 -6.09 -14.96
N TYR A 266 15.14 -7.29 -14.52
CA TYR A 266 15.86 -7.46 -13.25
C TYR A 266 17.15 -6.63 -13.19
N ALA A 267 17.84 -6.44 -14.31
CA ALA A 267 19.08 -5.66 -14.35
C ALA A 267 18.85 -4.17 -14.01
N ASP A 268 17.73 -3.60 -14.44
CA ASP A 268 17.34 -2.23 -14.06
C ASP A 268 17.05 -2.14 -12.54
N LEU A 269 16.28 -3.09 -11.99
CA LEU A 269 16.03 -3.15 -10.54
C LEU A 269 17.31 -3.34 -9.72
N ASP A 270 18.25 -4.15 -10.20
CA ASP A 270 19.57 -4.34 -9.58
C ASP A 270 20.37 -3.02 -9.59
N ASN A 271 20.34 -2.27 -10.69
CA ASN A 271 20.99 -0.97 -10.77
C ASN A 271 20.38 0.05 -9.79
N ARG A 272 19.04 0.12 -9.71
CA ARG A 272 18.34 1.01 -8.76
C ARG A 272 18.64 0.67 -7.31
N PHE A 273 18.66 -0.61 -6.97
CA PHE A 273 19.05 -1.08 -5.64
C PHE A 273 20.50 -0.70 -5.32
N SER A 274 21.42 -0.82 -6.28
CA SER A 274 22.83 -0.44 -6.06
C SER A 274 22.98 1.04 -5.66
N GLN A 275 22.17 1.95 -6.21
CA GLN A 275 22.20 3.37 -5.83
C GLN A 275 21.76 3.59 -4.38
N LEU A 276 20.73 2.87 -3.92
CA LEU A 276 20.33 2.89 -2.51
C LEU A 276 21.42 2.36 -1.59
N VAL A 277 22.09 1.26 -1.98
CA VAL A 277 23.20 0.68 -1.21
C VAL A 277 24.37 1.66 -1.12
N LEU A 278 24.75 2.28 -2.24
CA LEU A 278 25.79 3.31 -2.26
C LEU A 278 25.49 4.45 -1.28
N GLN A 279 24.22 4.89 -1.20
CA GLN A 279 23.85 5.98 -0.31
C GLN A 279 23.81 5.58 1.17
N PHE A 280 23.28 4.40 1.51
CA PHE A 280 22.92 4.05 2.89
C PHE A 280 23.80 2.99 3.56
N SER A 281 24.75 2.39 2.83
CA SER A 281 25.64 1.33 3.36
C SER A 281 26.51 1.76 4.55
N SER A 282 26.72 3.07 4.76
CA SER A 282 27.42 3.57 5.95
C SER A 282 26.59 3.51 7.24
N LYS A 283 25.28 3.21 7.15
CA LYS A 283 24.35 3.19 8.29
C LYS A 283 23.54 1.89 8.39
N GLN A 284 23.43 1.14 7.30
CA GLN A 284 22.67 -0.10 7.22
C GLN A 284 23.41 -1.13 6.37
N THR A 285 23.21 -2.41 6.66
CA THR A 285 23.74 -3.46 5.77
C THR A 285 22.95 -3.51 4.46
N GLU A 286 23.53 -4.12 3.43
CA GLU A 286 22.86 -4.31 2.15
C GLU A 286 21.53 -5.08 2.30
N GLU A 287 21.48 -6.11 3.15
CA GLU A 287 20.27 -6.88 3.43
C GLU A 287 19.21 -6.05 4.17
N GLU A 288 19.61 -5.16 5.06
CA GLU A 288 18.67 -4.23 5.72
C GLU A 288 18.08 -3.23 4.73
N ILE A 289 18.89 -2.72 3.79
CA ILE A 289 18.43 -1.82 2.73
C ILE A 289 17.48 -2.58 1.79
N ALA A 290 17.84 -3.80 1.40
CA ALA A 290 17.00 -4.68 0.58
C ALA A 290 15.63 -4.88 1.24
N LYS A 291 15.60 -5.25 2.52
CA LYS A 291 14.37 -5.52 3.28
C LYS A 291 13.47 -4.28 3.43
N LYS A 292 14.01 -3.07 3.25
CA LYS A 292 13.25 -1.82 3.24
C LYS A 292 12.84 -1.36 1.84
N LEU A 293 13.35 -1.97 0.76
CA LEU A 293 13.06 -1.55 -0.60
C LEU A 293 11.70 -2.06 -1.08
N ILE A 294 10.84 -1.13 -1.50
CA ILE A 294 9.61 -1.40 -2.26
C ILE A 294 9.80 -0.82 -3.65
N VAL A 295 9.48 -1.60 -4.68
CA VAL A 295 9.52 -1.14 -6.09
C VAL A 295 8.10 -1.08 -6.64
N THR A 296 7.79 -0.04 -7.41
CA THR A 296 6.41 0.22 -7.82
C THR A 296 6.23 0.39 -9.32
N GLU A 297 5.03 0.03 -9.80
CA GLU A 297 4.62 0.20 -11.20
C GLU A 297 3.49 1.24 -11.35
N ASN A 298 3.43 1.89 -12.50
CA ASN A 298 2.41 2.85 -12.86
C ASN A 298 1.12 2.15 -13.34
N PHE A 299 0.16 1.97 -12.45
CA PHE A 299 -1.16 1.40 -12.80
C PHE A 299 -2.13 2.43 -13.37
N GLU A 300 -1.83 3.72 -13.30
CA GLU A 300 -2.56 4.74 -14.06
C GLU A 300 -2.50 4.42 -15.56
N ALA A 301 -1.31 4.08 -16.05
CA ALA A 301 -1.08 3.73 -17.44
C ALA A 301 -1.23 2.21 -17.73
N HIS A 302 -0.83 1.34 -16.79
CA HIS A 302 -0.61 -0.09 -17.10
C HIS A 302 -1.41 -1.09 -16.26
N SER A 303 -2.47 -0.65 -15.55
CA SER A 303 -3.33 -1.57 -14.78
C SER A 303 -3.96 -2.68 -15.61
N GLY A 304 -4.30 -2.43 -16.88
CA GLY A 304 -4.90 -3.44 -17.77
C GLY A 304 -3.97 -4.62 -18.10
N THR A 305 -2.66 -4.36 -18.16
CA THR A 305 -1.63 -5.36 -18.52
C THR A 305 -0.78 -5.82 -17.34
N GLY A 306 -0.90 -5.17 -16.18
CA GLY A 306 -0.07 -5.45 -15.02
C GLY A 306 1.35 -4.89 -15.18
N GLY A 307 1.47 -3.79 -15.90
CA GLY A 307 2.76 -3.18 -16.25
C GLY A 307 3.21 -3.39 -17.70
N VAL A 308 4.45 -3.00 -17.97
CA VAL A 308 5.12 -3.15 -19.27
C VAL A 308 5.74 -4.55 -19.42
N THR A 309 6.29 -4.86 -20.60
CA THR A 309 7.07 -6.08 -20.81
C THR A 309 8.35 -6.04 -19.98
N PHE A 310 8.57 -7.09 -19.19
CA PHE A 310 9.65 -7.17 -18.23
C PHE A 310 10.42 -8.49 -18.38
N THR A 311 11.75 -8.40 -18.44
CA THR A 311 12.63 -9.55 -18.62
C THR A 311 13.27 -9.99 -17.30
N THR A 312 13.01 -11.23 -16.89
CA THR A 312 13.62 -11.86 -15.71
C THR A 312 15.07 -12.29 -16.00
N ARG A 313 15.82 -12.65 -14.96
CA ARG A 313 17.23 -13.11 -15.10
C ARG A 313 17.38 -14.37 -15.98
N ASP A 314 16.37 -15.25 -16.00
CA ASP A 314 16.34 -16.44 -16.84
C ASP A 314 15.74 -16.19 -18.24
N GLY A 315 15.49 -14.93 -18.60
CA GLY A 315 15.07 -14.53 -19.94
C GLY A 315 13.57 -14.64 -20.20
N GLN A 316 12.73 -14.86 -19.18
CA GLN A 316 11.28 -14.88 -19.35
C GLN A 316 10.72 -13.46 -19.47
N SER A 317 9.72 -13.30 -20.33
CA SER A 317 8.95 -12.06 -20.45
C SER A 317 7.66 -12.16 -19.63
N VAL A 318 7.51 -11.28 -18.66
CA VAL A 318 6.33 -11.17 -17.78
C VAL A 318 5.86 -9.71 -17.72
N PRO A 319 4.63 -9.42 -17.24
CA PRO A 319 4.28 -8.06 -16.85
C PRO A 319 5.19 -7.56 -15.72
N SER A 320 5.66 -6.32 -15.81
CA SER A 320 6.63 -5.74 -14.87
C SER A 320 6.19 -5.79 -13.42
N TYR A 321 4.91 -5.60 -13.09
CA TYR A 321 4.45 -5.75 -11.69
C TYR A 321 4.67 -7.17 -11.16
N LEU A 322 4.48 -8.20 -11.99
CA LEU A 322 4.75 -9.60 -11.61
C LEU A 322 6.25 -9.93 -11.63
N GLY A 323 7.01 -9.31 -12.53
CA GLY A 323 8.47 -9.33 -12.52
C GLY A 323 9.01 -8.77 -11.21
N MET A 324 8.59 -7.57 -10.82
CA MET A 324 8.90 -6.94 -9.54
C MET A 324 8.52 -7.84 -8.36
N ALA A 325 7.34 -8.49 -8.39
CA ALA A 325 6.90 -9.39 -7.33
C ALA A 325 7.87 -10.57 -7.10
N THR A 326 8.44 -11.11 -8.17
CA THR A 326 9.36 -12.27 -8.13
C THR A 326 10.84 -11.86 -8.01
N TRP A 327 11.18 -10.62 -8.35
CA TRP A 327 12.54 -10.10 -8.22
C TRP A 327 13.02 -10.13 -6.77
N GLN A 328 14.29 -10.49 -6.61
CA GLN A 328 15.06 -10.30 -5.40
C GLN A 328 16.42 -9.69 -5.77
N PRO A 329 16.98 -8.81 -4.92
CA PRO A 329 18.39 -8.47 -5.00
C PRO A 329 19.26 -9.72 -4.96
N LEU A 330 20.49 -9.64 -5.48
CA LEU A 330 21.45 -10.76 -5.42
C LEU A 330 21.79 -11.15 -3.98
N LYS A 331 21.66 -10.21 -3.04
CA LYS A 331 21.89 -10.40 -1.62
C LYS A 331 20.72 -9.85 -0.80
N GLY A 332 20.11 -10.72 -0.01
CA GLY A 332 18.94 -10.39 0.81
C GLY A 332 17.61 -10.56 0.08
N ARG A 333 16.55 -9.98 0.66
CA ARG A 333 15.17 -10.04 0.18
C ARG A 333 14.62 -8.63 0.11
N LYS A 334 13.95 -8.26 -0.99
CA LYS A 334 13.29 -6.95 -1.07
C LYS A 334 12.21 -6.81 0.01
N GLY A 335 11.89 -5.57 0.36
CA GLY A 335 10.80 -5.24 1.27
C GLY A 335 9.43 -5.56 0.70
N GLY A 336 9.18 -5.23 -0.57
CA GLY A 336 7.85 -5.44 -1.16
C GLY A 336 7.71 -4.92 -2.59
N ILE A 337 6.46 -4.80 -3.04
CA ILE A 337 6.09 -4.12 -4.29
C ILE A 337 4.90 -3.20 -4.06
N GLY A 338 4.67 -2.27 -4.99
CA GLY A 338 3.43 -1.51 -5.00
C GLY A 338 3.03 -0.95 -6.36
N SER A 339 1.94 -0.20 -6.39
CA SER A 339 1.43 0.38 -7.63
C SER A 339 0.88 1.78 -7.42
N TYR A 340 1.19 2.68 -8.34
CA TYR A 340 0.59 4.02 -8.43
C TYR A 340 -0.78 3.95 -9.08
N HIS A 341 -1.79 4.56 -8.47
CA HIS A 341 -3.21 4.36 -8.78
C HIS A 341 -3.64 2.88 -8.68
N MET A 342 -3.37 2.26 -7.53
CA MET A 342 -3.66 0.83 -7.30
C MET A 342 -5.14 0.48 -7.50
N GLU A 343 -6.05 1.42 -7.29
CA GLU A 343 -7.49 1.23 -7.47
C GLU A 343 -7.89 0.94 -8.91
N LYS A 344 -7.05 1.29 -9.89
CA LYS A 344 -7.31 1.03 -11.31
C LYS A 344 -7.38 -0.47 -11.63
N ASP A 345 -6.66 -1.31 -10.89
CA ASP A 345 -6.73 -2.77 -11.03
C ASP A 345 -8.06 -3.35 -10.51
N TYR A 346 -8.92 -2.56 -9.85
CA TYR A 346 -10.28 -2.98 -9.52
C TYR A 346 -11.07 -3.38 -10.77
N ALA A 347 -10.84 -2.72 -11.91
CA ALA A 347 -11.53 -3.00 -13.17
C ALA A 347 -11.05 -4.29 -13.86
N ALA A 348 -9.97 -4.91 -13.38
CA ALA A 348 -9.48 -6.16 -13.93
C ALA A 348 -10.43 -7.33 -13.61
N ASN A 349 -10.30 -8.42 -14.38
CA ASN A 349 -11.01 -9.67 -14.11
C ASN A 349 -10.01 -10.81 -13.83
N PRO A 350 -10.03 -11.43 -12.64
CA PRO A 350 -10.83 -11.05 -11.46
C PRO A 350 -10.45 -9.66 -10.90
N VAL A 351 -11.33 -9.05 -10.11
CA VAL A 351 -11.10 -7.74 -9.45
C VAL A 351 -9.75 -7.75 -8.70
N TYR A 352 -8.93 -6.73 -8.92
CA TYR A 352 -7.55 -6.64 -8.42
C TYR A 352 -6.65 -7.79 -8.87
N LYS A 353 -6.74 -8.17 -10.15
CA LYS A 353 -6.05 -9.32 -10.74
C LYS A 353 -4.55 -9.28 -10.47
N TYR A 354 -3.89 -8.17 -10.76
CA TYR A 354 -2.43 -8.09 -10.69
C TYR A 354 -1.96 -7.88 -9.26
N LEU A 355 -2.64 -7.06 -8.47
CA LEU A 355 -2.30 -6.91 -7.04
C LEU A 355 -2.37 -8.26 -6.31
N ARG A 356 -3.46 -9.02 -6.50
CA ARG A 356 -3.63 -10.35 -5.89
C ARG A 356 -2.57 -11.34 -6.35
N LYS A 357 -2.20 -11.33 -7.63
CA LYS A 357 -1.13 -12.18 -8.15
C LYS A 357 0.23 -11.81 -7.58
N GLY A 358 0.54 -10.51 -7.48
CA GLY A 358 1.77 -10.02 -6.88
C GLY A 358 1.92 -10.45 -5.43
N ILE A 359 0.86 -10.27 -4.63
CA ILE A 359 0.77 -10.77 -3.24
C ILE A 359 1.13 -12.26 -3.17
N GLN A 360 0.48 -13.08 -3.99
CA GLN A 360 0.66 -14.54 -3.97
C GLN A 360 2.06 -14.98 -4.41
N LEU A 361 2.68 -14.26 -5.35
CA LEU A 361 4.05 -14.53 -5.81
C LEU A 361 5.07 -14.16 -4.73
N MET A 362 4.83 -13.08 -3.99
CA MET A 362 5.70 -12.63 -2.91
C MET A 362 5.59 -13.50 -1.67
N ASN A 363 4.37 -13.92 -1.31
CA ASN A 363 4.08 -14.68 -0.10
C ASN A 363 3.09 -15.81 -0.43
N PRO A 364 3.58 -16.95 -0.94
CA PRO A 364 2.72 -18.07 -1.30
C PRO A 364 1.95 -18.60 -0.08
N ALA A 365 0.63 -18.79 -0.24
CA ALA A 365 -0.18 -19.47 0.76
C ALA A 365 0.42 -20.84 1.12
N VAL A 366 0.56 -21.11 2.42
CA VAL A 366 0.99 -22.41 2.94
C VAL A 366 -0.09 -23.44 2.57
N LYS A 367 0.32 -24.53 1.92
CA LYS A 367 -0.57 -25.61 1.49
C LYS A 367 -1.01 -26.48 2.66
#